data_AF-A0A484YFP9-F1
#
_entry.id   AF-A0A484YFP9-F1
#
_cell.length_a   1.000
_cell.length_b   1.000
_cell.length_c   1.000
_cell.angle_alpha   90.00
_cell.angle_beta   90.00
_cell.angle_gamma   90.00
#
_symmetry.space_group_name_H-M   'P 1'
#
loop_
_entity.id
_entity.type
_entity.pdbx_description
1 polymer ?
#
loop_
_entity_poly.entity_id
_entity_poly.type
_entity_poly.pdbx_seq_one_letter_code
_entity_poly.pdbx_strand_id
1 'polypeptide(L)' 'MLEQTALEHNIPVQREVAPGVITETGYIQVEQDGIPCASLSIPCRYTHSPAEVASLRDLTDCIRLIDRSGRYVSSTFPR' A
#
# COMPACT_ATOMS: atom_id res chain seq x y z
N MET A 1 2.24 -2.23 -10.73
CA MET A 1 1.11 -1.27 -10.74
C MET A 1 1.39 -0.07 -9.81
N LEU A 2 1.53 -0.27 -8.50
CA LEU A 2 1.68 0.82 -7.53
C LEU A 2 2.93 1.68 -7.77
N GLU A 3 4.11 1.07 -7.88
CA GLU A 3 5.36 1.82 -8.13
C GLU A 3 5.31 2.62 -9.44
N GLN A 4 4.70 2.05 -10.48
CA GLN A 4 4.51 2.73 -11.75
C GLN A 4 3.53 3.91 -11.63
N THR A 5 2.40 3.71 -10.93
CA THR A 5 1.44 4.79 -10.66
C THR A 5 2.10 5.91 -9.86
N ALA A 6 2.93 5.57 -8.88
CA ALA A 6 3.69 6.54 -8.09
C ALA A 6 4.67 7.34 -8.96
N LEU A 7 5.39 6.66 -9.85
CA LEU A 7 6.31 7.29 -10.80
C LEU A 7 5.59 8.26 -11.75
N GLU A 8 4.51 7.81 -12.39
CA GLU A 8 3.72 8.59 -13.36
C GLU A 8 3.10 9.85 -12.73
N HIS A 9 2.72 9.77 -11.45
CA HIS A 9 2.09 10.87 -10.72
C HIS A 9 3.02 11.64 -9.77
N ASN A 10 4.33 11.37 -9.82
CA ASN A 10 5.35 11.98 -8.96
C ASN A 10 4.99 11.91 -7.46
N ILE A 11 4.53 10.74 -7.00
CA ILE A 11 4.20 10.48 -5.60
C ILE A 11 5.41 9.80 -4.95
N PRO A 12 5.97 10.36 -3.86
CA PRO A 12 7.12 9.77 -3.19
C PRO A 12 6.71 8.44 -2.53
N VAL A 13 7.49 7.39 -2.78
CA VAL A 13 7.31 6.07 -2.18
C VAL A 13 8.66 5.52 -1.73
N GLN A 14 8.63 4.63 -0.74
CA GLN A 14 9.81 3.90 -0.27
C GLN A 14 9.48 2.41 -0.19
N ARG A 15 10.48 1.56 -0.44
CA ARG A 15 10.34 0.12 -0.22
C ARG A 15 10.51 -0.18 1.26
N GLU A 16 9.53 -0.83 1.83
CA GLU A 16 9.61 -1.35 3.20
C GLU A 16 10.13 -2.79 3.16
N VAL A 17 11.08 -3.08 4.03
CA VAL A 17 11.50 -4.45 4.34
C VAL A 17 11.27 -4.65 5.82
N ALA A 18 10.27 -5.45 6.17
CA ALA A 18 9.87 -5.72 7.54
C ALA A 18 9.95 -7.23 7.84
N PRO A 19 11.14 -7.76 8.16
CA PRO A 19 11.31 -9.19 8.40
C PRO A 19 10.48 -9.67 9.59
N GLY A 20 9.72 -10.74 9.41
CA GLY A 20 8.89 -11.33 10.47
C GLY A 20 7.59 -10.58 10.75
N VAL A 21 7.33 -9.45 10.07
CA VAL A 21 6.00 -8.84 10.06
C VAL A 21 5.11 -9.72 9.19
N ILE A 22 4.04 -10.22 9.79
CA ILE A 22 3.01 -10.98 9.10
C ILE A 22 1.72 -10.18 9.11
N THR A 23 1.11 -10.07 7.94
CA THR A 23 -0.23 -9.55 7.74
C THR A 23 -0.99 -10.50 6.82
N GLU A 24 -2.24 -10.20 6.54
CA GLU A 24 -3.08 -10.88 5.57
C GLU A 24 -2.42 -11.06 4.19
N THR A 25 -1.69 -10.05 3.66
CA THR A 25 -1.05 -10.11 2.33
C THR A 25 -0.03 -11.25 2.27
N GLY A 26 0.60 -11.58 3.40
CA GLY A 26 1.53 -12.70 3.52
C GLY A 26 0.91 -14.06 3.16
N TYR A 27 -0.41 -14.21 3.31
CA TYR A 27 -1.13 -15.47 3.11
C TYR A 27 -2.14 -15.40 1.95
N ILE A 28 -2.97 -14.36 1.87
CA ILE A 28 -4.08 -14.30 0.88
C ILE A 28 -3.61 -14.40 -0.57
N GLN A 29 -2.37 -13.98 -0.85
CA GLN A 29 -1.80 -14.02 -2.19
C GLN A 29 -1.63 -15.44 -2.73
N VAL A 30 -1.50 -16.44 -1.85
CA VAL A 30 -1.33 -17.86 -2.19
C VAL A 30 -2.59 -18.70 -1.91
N GLU A 31 -3.66 -18.09 -1.41
CA GLU A 31 -4.92 -18.78 -1.17
C GLU A 31 -5.69 -18.99 -2.49
N GLN A 32 -6.37 -20.13 -2.61
CA GLN A 32 -7.12 -20.54 -3.82
C GLN A 32 -6.23 -20.48 -5.09
N ASP A 33 -6.73 -19.90 -6.17
CA ASP A 33 -5.98 -19.68 -7.41
C ASP A 33 -5.08 -18.42 -7.36
N GLY A 34 -4.91 -17.83 -6.17
CA GLY A 34 -4.17 -16.61 -5.93
C GLY A 34 -5.04 -15.36 -6.02
N ILE A 35 -4.95 -14.50 -5.01
CA ILE A 35 -5.66 -13.22 -4.97
C ILE A 35 -4.67 -12.09 -5.28
N PRO A 36 -4.89 -11.29 -6.35
CA PRO A 36 -4.07 -10.12 -6.61
C PRO A 36 -4.15 -9.14 -5.44
N CYS A 37 -3.05 -8.98 -4.71
CA CYS A 37 -2.97 -8.10 -3.55
C CYS A 37 -1.67 -7.31 -3.58
N ALA A 38 -1.67 -6.19 -2.87
CA ALA A 38 -0.47 -5.37 -2.68
C ALA A 38 -0.55 -4.71 -1.30
N SER A 39 0.58 -4.71 -0.59
CA SER A 39 0.68 -4.03 0.70
C SER A 39 1.11 -2.58 0.52
N LEU A 40 0.49 -1.69 1.29
CA LEU A 40 0.84 -0.28 1.42
C LEU A 40 0.92 0.07 2.90
N SER A 41 1.90 0.87 3.25
CA SER A 41 2.12 1.34 4.63
C SER A 41 2.51 2.81 4.62
N ILE A 42 2.33 3.46 5.77
CA ILE A 42 2.92 4.77 6.06
C ILE A 42 3.91 4.60 7.23
N PRO A 43 5.02 5.35 7.26
CA PRO A 43 5.94 5.31 8.39
C PRO A 43 5.23 5.72 9.68
N CYS A 44 5.15 4.78 10.63
CA CYS A 44 4.56 4.99 11.94
C CYS A 44 5.59 4.72 13.05
N ARG A 45 5.40 5.37 14.20
CA ARG A 45 6.11 5.07 15.44
C ARG A 45 5.12 4.61 16.51
N TYR A 46 5.58 3.67 17.33
CA TYR A 46 4.81 3.09 18.43
C TYR A 46 3.55 2.35 17.96
N THR A 47 3.62 1.62 16.85
CA THR A 47 2.52 0.77 16.40
C THR A 47 2.13 -0.23 17.52
N HIS A 48 0.84 -0.42 17.75
CA HIS A 48 0.24 -1.15 18.89
C HIS A 48 0.27 -0.44 20.25
N SER A 49 0.63 0.84 20.30
CA SER A 49 0.48 1.70 21.49
C SER A 49 -0.90 2.34 21.54
N PRO A 50 -1.45 2.68 22.73
CA PRO A 50 -2.63 3.55 22.85
C PRO A 50 -2.47 4.93 22.18
N ALA A 51 -1.23 5.37 21.98
CA ALA A 51 -0.89 6.59 21.25
C ALA A 51 0.20 6.30 20.23
N GLU A 52 -0.16 6.42 18.95
CA GLU A 52 0.74 6.23 17.80
C GLU A 52 1.08 7.57 17.16
N VAL A 53 2.16 7.60 16.38
CA VAL A 53 2.60 8.83 15.68
C VAL A 53 2.88 8.51 14.21
N ALA A 54 2.32 9.33 13.33
CA ALA A 54 2.53 9.27 11.88
C ALA A 54 2.65 10.68 11.28
N SER A 55 3.19 10.76 10.06
CA SER A 55 3.29 12.01 9.30
C SER A 55 2.00 12.27 8.52
N LEU A 56 1.43 13.48 8.66
CA LEU A 56 0.27 13.89 7.85
C LEU A 56 0.60 13.98 6.35
N ARG A 57 1.86 14.26 6.02
CA ARG A 57 2.33 14.27 4.64
C ARG A 57 2.29 12.87 4.04
N ASP A 58 2.80 11.87 4.76
CA ASP A 58 2.85 10.49 4.28
C ASP A 58 1.43 9.92 4.15
N LEU A 59 0.53 10.28 5.06
CA LEU A 59 -0.90 9.96 4.93
C LEU A 59 -1.51 10.58 3.67
N THR A 60 -1.22 11.85 3.39
CA THR A 60 -1.73 12.54 2.21
C THR A 60 -1.21 11.91 0.91
N ASP A 61 0.08 11.60 0.85
CA ASP A 61 0.69 10.97 -0.32
C ASP A 61 0.21 9.52 -0.51
N CYS A 62 -0.04 8.77 0.57
CA CYS A 62 -0.67 7.45 0.52
C CYS A 62 -2.10 7.51 -0.04
N ILE A 63 -2.92 8.45 0.42
CA ILE A 63 -4.28 8.67 -0.12
C ILE A 63 -4.23 8.97 -1.62
N ARG A 64 -3.31 9.85 -2.05
CA ARG A 64 -3.11 10.17 -3.47
C ARG A 64 -2.73 8.93 -4.27
N LEU A 65 -1.86 8.07 -3.76
CA LEU A 65 -1.45 6.85 -4.44
C LEU A 65 -2.63 5.89 -4.61
N ILE A 66 -3.46 5.71 -3.58
CA ILE A 66 -4.64 4.84 -3.61
C ILE A 66 -5.68 5.36 -4.62
N ASP A 67 -6.00 6.66 -4.63
CA ASP A 67 -6.94 7.25 -5.60
C ASP A 67 -6.49 7.02 -7.05
N ARG A 68 -5.21 7.27 -7.35
CA ARG A 68 -4.66 7.07 -8.70
C ARG A 68 -4.65 5.59 -9.09
N SER A 69 -4.30 4.72 -8.15
CA SER A 69 -4.23 3.27 -8.38
C SER A 69 -5.61 2.67 -8.64
N GLY A 70 -6.65 3.11 -7.92
CA GLY A 70 -8.03 2.63 -8.10
C GLY A 70 -8.57 2.91 -9.51
N ARG A 71 -8.18 4.03 -10.11
CA ARG A 71 -8.56 4.35 -11.51
C ARG A 71 -7.90 3.41 -12.52
N TYR A 72 -6.67 2.97 -12.26
CA TYR A 72 -5.93 2.03 -13.10
C TYR A 72 -6.48 0.60 -13.02
N VAL A 73 -6.95 0.19 -11.84
CA VAL A 73 -7.63 -1.11 -11.65
C VAL A 73 -8.92 -1.15 -12.48
N SER A 74 -9.71 -0.08 -12.48
CA SER A 74 -10.96 -0.02 -13.26
C SER A 74 -10.76 -0.14 -14.77
N SER A 75 -9.60 0.25 -15.32
CA SER A 75 -9.29 0.07 -16.74
C SER A 75 -8.73 -1.31 -17.07
N THR A 76 -8.11 -1.99 -16.09
CA THR A 76 -7.41 -3.26 -16.29
C THR A 76 -8.30 -4.46 -16.02
N PHE A 77 -9.22 -4.34 -15.06
CA PHE A 77 -10.17 -5.38 -14.69
C PHE A 77 -11.59 -4.85 -14.93
N PRO A 78 -12.17 -5.06 -16.14
CA PRO A 78 -13.56 -4.74 -16.38
C PRO A 78 -14.45 -5.58 -15.45
N ARG A 79 -15.54 -4.97 -14.97
CA ARG A 79 -16.54 -5.62 -14.11
C ARG A 79 -17.21 -6.80 -14.81
#